data_AF-A0A814Q4I7-F1
#
_entry.id   AF-A0A814Q4I7-F1
#
_cell.length_a   1.000
_cell.length_b   1.000
_cell.length_c   1.000
_cell.angle_alpha   90.00
_cell.angle_beta   90.00
_cell.angle_gamma   90.00
#
_symmetry.space_group_name_H-M   'P 1'
#
loop_
_entity.id
_entity.type
_entity.pdbx_description
1 polymer ?
#
loop_
_entity_poly.entity_id
_entity_poly.type
_entity_poly.pdbx_seq_one_letter_code
_entity_poly.pdbx_strand_id
1 'polypeptide(L)'
;MPNLPAIQNGLNTYIPFTLLISGSIGNILNCLIFTLSSLRNKPCRYASSSASVHIRSFSQLDVFQRIVCSIWIMLSLIWMEMFIYFYGNLNGTACALVSQFCNTYNNFSLLVFYSLLPPICMLLFGGMTIRNVRHRPINRAANTKDRQLALMLIVQVVIFQILSLPISIQRIYSYITINDSKTLQRKQLESLLSDVSNYAAFTDTA
;
A
#
# COMPACT_ATOMS: atom_id res chain seq x y z
N MET A 1 -28.53 20.46 14.59
CA MET A 1 -27.72 20.08 13.41
C MET A 1 -26.42 19.51 13.93
N PRO A 2 -25.99 18.30 13.52
CA PRO A 2 -24.70 17.77 13.94
C PRO A 2 -23.59 18.73 13.48
N ASN A 3 -22.64 19.02 14.37
CA ASN A 3 -21.52 19.89 14.07
C ASN A 3 -20.70 19.29 12.92
N LEU A 4 -20.75 19.91 11.74
CA LEU A 4 -19.93 19.57 10.56
C LEU A 4 -18.46 19.24 10.89
N PRO A 5 -17.75 19.98 11.77
CA PRO A 5 -16.37 19.64 12.15
C PRO A 5 -16.23 18.30 12.90
N ALA A 6 -17.24 17.87 13.66
CA ALA A 6 -17.21 16.59 14.36
C ALA A 6 -17.32 15.40 13.38
N ILE A 7 -18.16 15.54 12.35
CA ILE A 7 -18.31 14.54 11.29
C ILE A 7 -17.01 14.42 10.48
N GLN A 8 -16.38 15.54 10.13
CA GLN A 8 -15.14 15.54 9.37
C GLN A 8 -13.97 14.92 10.14
N ASN A 9 -13.89 15.13 11.45
CA ASN A 9 -12.91 14.47 12.31
C ASN A 9 -13.14 12.95 12.41
N GLY A 10 -14.41 12.51 12.50
CA GLY A 10 -14.76 11.09 12.47
C GLY A 10 -14.33 10.44 11.15
N LEU A 11 -14.66 11.06 10.01
CA LEU A 11 -14.26 10.56 8.69
C LEU A 11 -12.74 10.48 8.55
N ASN A 12 -12.00 11.53 8.91
CA ASN A 12 -10.53 11.51 8.87
C ASN A 12 -9.90 10.46 9.80
N THR A 13 -10.62 10.03 10.83
CA THR A 13 -10.19 8.96 11.74
C THR A 13 -10.37 7.59 11.13
N TYR A 14 -11.56 7.28 10.60
CA TYR A 14 -11.90 5.93 10.13
C TYR A 14 -11.50 5.65 8.69
N ILE A 15 -11.41 6.67 7.82
CA ILE A 15 -11.03 6.52 6.42
C ILE A 15 -9.63 5.88 6.27
N PRO A 16 -8.58 6.29 7.02
CA PRO A 16 -7.27 5.63 6.95
C PRO A 16 -7.32 4.15 7.29
N PHE A 17 -8.08 3.73 8.31
CA PHE A 17 -8.24 2.31 8.66
C PHE A 17 -8.97 1.53 7.57
N THR A 18 -9.97 2.15 6.95
CA THR A 18 -10.75 1.51 5.87
C THR A 18 -9.90 1.38 4.60
N LEU A 19 -9.12 2.42 4.25
CA LEU A 19 -8.11 2.41 3.19
C LEU A 19 -7.03 1.37 3.45
N LEU A 20 -6.63 1.19 4.72
CA LEU A 20 -5.66 0.22 5.14
C LEU A 20 -6.15 -1.21 4.91
N ILE A 21 -7.35 -1.53 5.36
CA ILE A 21 -7.93 -2.87 5.21
C ILE A 21 -8.15 -3.16 3.71
N SER A 22 -8.79 -2.24 2.99
CA SER A 22 -9.09 -2.40 1.56
C SER A 22 -7.82 -2.46 0.70
N GLY A 23 -6.86 -1.57 0.91
CA GLY A 23 -5.58 -1.55 0.20
C GLY A 23 -4.71 -2.77 0.48
N SER A 24 -4.69 -3.25 1.72
CA SER A 24 -4.00 -4.51 2.06
C SER A 24 -4.66 -5.69 1.35
N ILE A 25 -5.99 -5.78 1.37
CA ILE A 25 -6.75 -6.82 0.66
C ILE A 25 -6.49 -6.74 -0.85
N GLY A 26 -6.50 -5.55 -1.44
CA GLY A 26 -6.21 -5.35 -2.86
C GLY A 26 -4.80 -5.80 -3.24
N ASN A 27 -3.80 -5.45 -2.44
CA ASN A 27 -2.42 -5.90 -2.64
C ASN A 27 -2.27 -7.41 -2.47
N ILE A 28 -2.99 -8.02 -1.53
CA ILE A 28 -3.02 -9.47 -1.33
C ILE A 28 -3.71 -10.16 -2.48
N LEU A 29 -4.84 -9.64 -2.96
CA LEU A 29 -5.55 -10.16 -4.12
C LEU A 29 -4.69 -10.03 -5.37
N ASN A 30 -3.93 -8.94 -5.54
CA ASN A 30 -2.97 -8.82 -6.64
C ASN A 30 -1.82 -9.83 -6.52
N CYS A 31 -1.25 -10.01 -5.34
CA CYS A 31 -0.25 -11.05 -5.08
C CYS A 31 -0.83 -12.45 -5.32
N LEU A 32 -2.05 -12.72 -4.86
CA LEU A 32 -2.76 -13.98 -5.07
C LEU A 32 -3.08 -14.18 -6.54
N ILE A 33 -3.56 -13.17 -7.28
CA ILE A 33 -3.87 -13.26 -8.70
C ILE A 33 -2.59 -13.50 -9.50
N PHE A 34 -1.47 -12.86 -9.15
CA PHE A 34 -0.19 -13.08 -9.82
C PHE A 34 0.35 -14.48 -9.54
N THR A 35 0.21 -14.92 -8.29
CA THR A 35 0.61 -16.27 -7.87
C THR A 35 -0.30 -17.30 -8.53
N LEU A 36 -1.62 -17.12 -8.48
CA LEU A 36 -2.64 -18.00 -9.04
C LEU A 36 -2.61 -18.03 -10.57
N SER A 37 -2.45 -16.91 -11.29
CA SER A 37 -2.40 -16.92 -12.77
C SER A 37 -1.13 -17.61 -13.27
N SER A 38 0.00 -17.41 -12.59
CA SER A 38 1.25 -18.13 -12.83
C SER A 38 1.15 -19.61 -12.42
N LEU A 39 0.18 -19.99 -11.56
CA LEU A 39 -0.01 -21.35 -11.04
C LEU A 39 -1.19 -22.11 -11.70
N ARG A 40 -2.14 -21.44 -12.36
CA ARG A 40 -3.46 -21.99 -12.73
C ARG A 40 -3.41 -23.17 -13.69
N ASN A 41 -2.26 -23.45 -14.32
CA ASN A 41 -2.10 -24.67 -15.12
C ASN A 41 -0.83 -25.49 -14.83
N LYS A 42 0.18 -24.97 -14.10
CA LYS A 42 1.36 -25.73 -13.65
C LYS A 42 1.96 -25.07 -12.40
N PRO A 43 2.03 -25.73 -11.23
CA PRO A 43 2.78 -25.21 -10.09
C PRO A 43 4.20 -24.87 -10.54
N CYS A 44 4.64 -23.64 -10.25
CA CYS A 44 5.79 -22.93 -10.83
C CYS A 44 6.72 -23.82 -11.64
N ARG A 45 6.51 -23.88 -12.97
CA ARG A 45 7.41 -24.56 -13.92
C ARG A 45 8.84 -23.97 -13.91
N TYR A 46 9.10 -22.94 -13.10
CA TYR A 46 10.41 -22.36 -12.82
C TYR A 46 11.14 -23.05 -11.68
N ALA A 47 10.48 -23.15 -10.54
CA ALA A 47 11.00 -23.85 -9.37
C ALA A 47 10.97 -25.37 -9.56
N SER A 48 9.94 -25.92 -10.24
CA SER A 48 9.85 -27.36 -10.53
C SER A 48 10.90 -27.84 -11.54
N SER A 49 11.42 -26.94 -12.39
CA SER A 49 12.43 -27.25 -13.41
C SER A 49 13.83 -26.78 -13.02
N SER A 50 13.99 -26.16 -11.85
CA SER A 50 15.30 -25.77 -11.35
C SER A 50 16.03 -27.02 -10.88
N ALA A 51 17.30 -27.17 -11.27
CA ALA A 51 18.15 -28.26 -10.80
C ALA A 51 18.44 -28.14 -9.28
N SER A 52 18.26 -26.94 -8.72
CA SER A 52 18.48 -26.69 -7.29
C SER A 52 17.24 -27.05 -6.47
N VAL A 53 17.40 -28.04 -5.58
CA VAL A 53 16.37 -28.51 -4.64
C VAL A 53 15.85 -27.38 -3.73
N HIS A 54 16.70 -26.42 -3.38
CA HIS A 54 16.33 -25.27 -2.55
C HIS A 54 15.35 -24.31 -3.27
N ILE A 55 15.48 -24.13 -4.58
CA ILE A 55 14.57 -23.27 -5.35
C ILE A 55 13.22 -23.98 -5.55
N ARG A 56 13.25 -25.32 -5.60
CA ARG A 56 12.05 -26.14 -5.79
C ARG A 56 11.13 -26.16 -4.57
N SER A 57 11.66 -26.08 -3.35
CA SER A 57 10.84 -26.03 -2.12
C SER A 57 10.03 -24.75 -1.99
N PHE A 58 10.50 -23.64 -2.56
CA PHE A 58 9.79 -22.34 -2.56
C PHE A 58 8.51 -22.33 -3.40
N SER A 59 8.28 -23.33 -4.25
CA SER A 59 7.06 -23.45 -5.06
C SER A 59 5.92 -24.19 -4.37
N GLN A 60 6.14 -24.70 -3.16
CA GLN A 60 5.08 -25.33 -2.42
C GLN A 60 4.10 -24.25 -1.97
N LEU A 61 2.83 -24.44 -2.31
CA LEU A 61 1.73 -23.56 -1.90
C LEU A 61 1.74 -23.31 -0.39
N ASP A 62 2.15 -24.32 0.38
CA ASP A 62 2.27 -24.28 1.83
C ASP A 62 3.33 -23.27 2.32
N VAL A 63 4.47 -23.16 1.62
CA VAL A 63 5.53 -22.19 1.98
C VAL A 63 5.06 -20.77 1.66
N PHE A 64 4.41 -20.58 0.53
CA PHE A 64 3.82 -19.30 0.16
C PHE A 64 2.76 -18.86 1.18
N GLN A 65 1.85 -19.75 1.55
CA GLN A 65 0.84 -19.47 2.58
C GLN A 65 1.49 -19.10 3.93
N ARG A 66 2.55 -19.80 4.35
CA ARG A 66 3.29 -19.45 5.58
C ARG A 66 3.93 -18.06 5.50
N ILE A 67 4.52 -17.68 4.36
CA ILE A 67 5.10 -16.34 4.16
C ILE A 67 4.01 -15.28 4.22
N VAL A 68 2.89 -15.47 3.51
CA VAL A 68 1.77 -14.52 3.51
C VAL A 68 1.19 -14.36 4.91
N CYS A 69 0.94 -15.47 5.63
CA CYS A 69 0.48 -15.41 7.01
C CYS A 69 1.47 -14.71 7.94
N SER A 70 2.78 -14.98 7.78
CA SER A 70 3.82 -14.31 8.57
C SER A 70 3.86 -12.81 8.32
N ILE A 71 3.79 -12.37 7.06
CA ILE A 71 3.70 -10.93 6.71
C ILE A 71 2.45 -10.32 7.32
N TRP A 72 1.29 -11.00 7.27
CA TRP A 72 0.05 -10.54 7.88
C TRP A 72 0.17 -10.31 9.39
N ILE A 73 0.72 -11.29 10.10
CA ILE A 73 0.90 -11.20 11.55
C ILE A 73 1.84 -10.04 11.88
N MET A 74 2.95 -9.90 11.15
CA MET A 74 3.90 -8.80 11.36
C MET A 74 3.26 -7.43 11.08
N LEU A 75 2.51 -7.29 9.98
CA LEU A 75 1.80 -6.05 9.68
C LEU A 75 0.74 -5.74 10.74
N SER A 76 -0.08 -6.71 11.14
CA SER A 76 -1.07 -6.53 12.20
C SER A 76 -0.43 -6.09 13.51
N LEU A 77 0.73 -6.65 13.88
CA LEU A 77 1.47 -6.23 15.08
C LEU A 77 1.97 -4.79 14.99
N ILE A 78 2.48 -4.36 13.84
CA ILE A 78 2.86 -2.95 13.60
C ILE A 78 1.64 -2.03 13.74
N TRP A 79 0.48 -2.44 13.25
CA TRP A 79 -0.76 -1.66 13.33
C TRP A 79 -1.43 -1.66 14.71
N MET A 80 -1.17 -2.68 15.54
CA MET A 80 -1.68 -2.71 16.92
C MET A 80 -1.23 -1.49 17.73
N GLU A 81 -0.06 -0.92 17.41
CA GLU A 81 0.43 0.31 18.04
C GLU A 81 -0.55 1.48 17.88
N MET A 82 -1.25 1.57 16.73
CA MET A 82 -2.22 2.64 16.49
C MET A 82 -3.41 2.57 17.44
N PHE A 83 -3.84 1.37 17.85
CA PHE A 83 -4.92 1.23 18.83
C PHE A 83 -4.51 1.70 20.22
N ILE A 84 -3.23 1.54 20.59
CA ILE A 84 -2.70 1.96 21.89
C ILE A 84 -2.64 3.49 21.97
N TYR A 85 -2.20 4.15 20.90
CA TYR A 85 -2.05 5.61 20.89
C TYR A 85 -3.34 6.38 20.62
N PHE A 86 -4.38 5.70 20.14
CA PHE A 86 -5.71 6.28 19.92
C PHE A 86 -6.52 6.29 21.23
N TYR A 87 -5.99 6.91 22.29
CA TYR A 87 -6.79 7.16 23.49
C TYR A 87 -7.63 8.42 23.27
N GLY A 88 -8.92 8.23 23.01
CA GLY A 88 -9.86 9.32 22.75
C GLY A 88 -10.04 10.20 23.99
N ASN A 89 -9.70 11.48 23.88
CA ASN A 89 -10.10 12.46 24.87
C ASN A 89 -11.62 12.68 24.74
N LEU A 90 -12.41 11.92 25.50
CA LEU A 90 -13.88 11.91 25.48
C LEU A 90 -14.51 13.29 25.77
N ASN A 91 -13.72 14.23 26.29
CA ASN A 91 -14.18 15.58 26.65
C ASN A 91 -13.91 16.64 25.56
N GLY A 92 -13.23 16.28 24.46
CA GLY A 92 -12.93 17.18 23.35
C GLY A 92 -13.70 16.82 22.09
N THR A 93 -14.25 17.81 21.38
CA THR A 93 -14.92 17.64 20.07
C THR A 93 -13.99 17.23 18.92
N ALA A 94 -12.69 17.02 19.20
CA ALA A 94 -11.71 16.58 18.24
C ALA A 94 -10.97 15.33 18.77
N CYS A 95 -11.08 14.22 18.01
CA CYS A 95 -10.17 13.08 18.15
C CYS A 95 -8.79 13.50 17.64
N ALA A 96 -7.97 14.05 18.52
CA ALA A 96 -6.59 14.42 18.22
C ALA A 96 -5.64 13.37 18.80
N LEU A 97 -4.59 13.03 18.04
CA LEU A 97 -3.46 12.26 18.55
C LEU A 97 -2.84 13.01 19.74
N VAL A 98 -2.75 12.34 20.89
CA VAL A 98 -2.32 12.96 22.15
C VAL A 98 -0.85 13.40 22.10
N SER A 99 -0.02 12.66 21.36
CA SER A 99 1.42 12.88 21.30
C SER A 99 1.88 13.26 19.90
N GLN A 100 2.70 14.32 19.82
CA GLN A 100 3.39 14.72 18.59
C GLN A 100 4.24 13.59 18.02
N PHE A 101 4.89 12.80 18.87
CA PHE A 101 5.69 11.65 18.47
C PHE A 101 4.86 10.58 17.75
N CYS A 102 3.66 10.28 18.27
CA CYS A 102 2.78 9.31 17.63
C CYS A 102 2.33 9.79 16.25
N ASN A 103 2.03 11.09 16.12
CA ASN A 103 1.67 11.66 14.82
C ASN A 103 2.84 11.57 13.83
N THR A 104 4.08 11.86 14.25
CA THR A 104 5.28 11.70 13.41
C THR A 104 5.46 10.27 12.94
N TYR A 105 5.40 9.32 13.88
CA TYR A 105 5.56 7.91 13.60
C TYR A 105 4.49 7.42 12.62
N ASN A 106 3.23 7.76 12.85
CA ASN A 106 2.15 7.36 11.96
C ASN A 106 2.31 7.93 10.54
N ASN A 107 2.65 9.21 10.39
CA ASN A 107 2.87 9.80 9.07
C ASN A 107 4.07 9.16 8.35
N PHE A 108 5.14 8.84 9.08
CA PHE A 108 6.31 8.18 8.52
C PHE A 108 6.01 6.73 8.12
N SER A 109 5.36 5.96 9.00
CA SER A 109 4.91 4.60 8.71
C SER A 109 3.96 4.59 7.52
N LEU A 110 3.08 5.58 7.38
CA LEU A 110 2.19 5.69 6.25
C LEU A 110 2.95 5.88 4.93
N LEU A 111 3.94 6.78 4.90
CA LEU A 111 4.81 6.98 3.74
C LEU A 111 5.57 5.70 3.37
N VAL A 112 6.27 5.10 4.34
CA VAL A 112 7.18 3.99 4.08
C VAL A 112 6.42 2.74 3.69
N PHE A 113 5.43 2.33 4.48
CA PHE A 113 4.77 1.04 4.30
C PHE A 113 3.66 1.05 3.24
N TYR A 114 2.98 2.18 2.98
CA TYR A 114 1.96 2.25 1.91
C TYR A 114 2.48 2.83 0.61
N SER A 115 3.23 3.93 0.68
CA SER A 115 3.60 4.63 -0.54
C SER A 115 4.87 4.08 -1.16
N LEU A 116 5.89 3.71 -0.38
CA LEU A 116 7.19 3.33 -0.95
C LEU A 116 7.40 1.82 -1.06
N LEU A 117 7.05 1.06 -0.01
CA LEU A 117 7.34 -0.37 0.04
C LEU A 117 6.64 -1.18 -1.07
N PRO A 118 5.32 -1.03 -1.32
CA PRO A 118 4.64 -1.85 -2.32
C PRO A 118 5.18 -1.66 -3.74
N PRO A 119 5.39 -0.43 -4.26
CA PRO A 119 5.99 -0.22 -5.57
C PRO A 119 7.42 -0.74 -5.68
N ILE A 120 8.25 -0.54 -4.64
CA ILE A 120 9.63 -1.06 -4.65
C ILE A 120 9.60 -2.59 -4.75
N CYS A 121 8.80 -3.26 -3.92
CA CYS A 121 8.62 -4.70 -3.97
C CYS A 121 8.12 -5.15 -5.35
N MET A 122 7.09 -4.50 -5.89
CA MET A 122 6.52 -4.86 -7.20
C MET A 122 7.50 -4.62 -8.36
N LEU A 123 8.32 -3.56 -8.31
CA LEU A 123 9.38 -3.33 -9.30
C LEU A 123 10.46 -4.40 -9.22
N LEU A 124 10.86 -4.81 -8.01
CA LEU A 124 11.82 -5.90 -7.80
C LEU A 124 11.27 -7.24 -8.32
N PHE A 125 10.07 -7.64 -7.90
CA PHE A 125 9.45 -8.90 -8.32
C PHE A 125 9.07 -8.91 -9.81
N GLY A 126 8.55 -7.80 -10.34
CA GLY A 126 8.26 -7.62 -11.75
C GLY A 126 9.52 -7.68 -12.60
N GLY A 127 10.60 -7.00 -12.17
CA GLY A 127 11.91 -7.06 -12.82
C GLY A 127 12.52 -8.46 -12.83
N MET A 128 12.44 -9.19 -11.71
CA MET A 128 12.86 -10.59 -11.64
C MET A 128 12.04 -11.48 -12.58
N THR A 129 10.72 -11.28 -12.65
CA THR A 129 9.86 -12.02 -13.58
C THR A 129 10.24 -11.78 -15.03
N ILE A 130 10.46 -10.52 -15.43
CA ILE A 130 10.84 -10.15 -16.80
C ILE A 130 12.20 -10.78 -17.17
N ARG A 131 13.19 -10.71 -16.27
CA ARG A 131 14.50 -11.35 -16.48
C ARG A 131 14.35 -12.86 -16.68
N ASN A 132 13.56 -13.52 -15.83
CA ASN A 132 13.32 -14.96 -15.92
C ASN A 132 12.59 -15.37 -17.21
N VAL A 133 11.62 -14.58 -17.67
CA VAL A 133 10.91 -14.82 -18.94
C VAL A 133 11.86 -14.65 -20.13
N ARG A 134 12.77 -13.67 -20.09
CA ARG A 134 13.74 -13.41 -21.18
C ARG A 134 14.76 -14.53 -21.36
N HIS A 135 15.09 -15.26 -20.29
CA HIS A 135 16.05 -16.38 -20.32
C HIS A 135 15.45 -17.71 -20.80
N ARG A 136 14.13 -17.83 -21.01
CA ARG A 136 13.49 -19.10 -21.42
C ARG A 136 13.24 -19.18 -22.93
N PRO A 137 13.83 -20.16 -23.65
CA PRO A 137 13.58 -20.34 -25.07
C PRO A 137 12.14 -20.87 -25.34
N ILE A 138 11.40 -20.06 -26.09
CA ILE A 138 10.41 -20.41 -27.12
C ILE A 138 9.24 -21.32 -26.68
N ASN A 139 8.29 -20.73 -25.95
CA ASN A 139 6.86 -20.99 -26.15
C ASN A 139 6.14 -19.64 -26.28
N ARG A 140 6.20 -19.05 -27.48
CA ARG A 140 5.76 -17.66 -27.75
C ARG A 140 4.31 -17.38 -27.37
N ALA A 141 3.43 -18.38 -27.46
CA ALA A 141 2.00 -18.24 -27.18
C ALA A 141 1.65 -18.12 -25.68
N ALA A 142 2.45 -18.69 -24.77
CA ALA A 142 2.24 -18.53 -23.33
C ALA A 142 2.75 -17.16 -22.83
N ASN A 143 3.85 -16.68 -23.43
CA ASN A 143 4.50 -15.43 -23.02
C ASN A 143 3.68 -14.16 -23.28
N THR A 144 2.72 -14.16 -24.23
CA THR A 144 1.93 -12.96 -24.52
C THR A 144 0.93 -12.64 -23.41
N LYS A 145 0.28 -13.66 -22.83
CA LYS A 145 -0.66 -13.49 -21.71
C LYS A 145 0.06 -13.06 -20.44
N ASP A 146 1.19 -13.70 -20.13
CA ASP A 146 2.00 -13.36 -18.95
C ASP A 146 2.54 -11.93 -19.04
N ARG A 147 2.95 -11.49 -20.23
CA ARG A 147 3.37 -10.11 -20.48
C ARG A 147 2.21 -9.11 -20.32
N GLN A 148 1.03 -9.44 -20.82
CA GLN A 148 -0.16 -8.60 -20.65
C GLN A 148 -0.53 -8.45 -19.18
N LEU A 149 -0.48 -9.53 -18.41
CA LEU A 149 -0.75 -9.48 -16.98
C LEU A 149 0.30 -8.64 -16.22
N ALA A 150 1.59 -8.85 -16.52
CA ALA A 150 2.66 -8.06 -15.92
C ALA A 150 2.53 -6.56 -16.27
N LEU A 151 2.15 -6.24 -17.50
CA LEU A 151 1.94 -4.86 -17.92
C LEU A 151 0.72 -4.23 -17.23
N MET A 152 -0.38 -4.97 -17.09
CA MET A 152 -1.55 -4.53 -16.33
C MET A 152 -1.18 -4.17 -14.88
N LEU A 153 -0.38 -5.01 -14.22
CA LEU A 153 0.07 -4.76 -12.85
C LEU A 153 1.00 -3.54 -12.77
N ILE A 154 1.95 -3.40 -13.70
CA ILE A 154 2.84 -2.22 -13.73
C ILE A 154 2.01 -0.93 -13.89
N VAL A 155 1.03 -0.94 -14.81
CA VAL A 155 0.15 0.21 -15.01
C VAL A 155 -0.64 0.52 -13.75
N GLN A 156 -1.21 -0.51 -13.09
CA GLN A 156 -1.94 -0.35 -11.83
C GLN A 156 -1.05 0.27 -10.73
N VAL A 157 0.18 -0.20 -10.58
CA VAL A 157 1.14 0.32 -9.59
C VAL A 157 1.52 1.75 -9.89
N VAL A 158 1.76 2.09 -11.16
CA VAL A 158 2.12 3.45 -11.56
C VAL A 158 0.96 4.41 -11.29
N ILE A 159 -0.26 4.03 -11.63
CA ILE A 159 -1.47 4.83 -11.34
C ILE A 159 -1.62 5.03 -9.83
N PHE A 160 -1.55 3.94 -9.05
CA PHE A 160 -1.60 4.01 -7.59
C PHE A 160 -0.52 4.93 -7.02
N GLN A 161 0.69 4.92 -7.58
CA GLN A 161 1.76 5.78 -7.11
C GLN A 161 1.53 7.25 -7.44
N ILE A 162 1.01 7.56 -8.62
CA ILE A 162 0.68 8.92 -9.02
C ILE A 162 -0.42 9.51 -8.12
N LEU A 163 -1.38 8.68 -7.69
CA LEU A 163 -2.51 9.11 -6.88
C LEU A 163 -2.21 9.15 -5.37
N SER A 164 -1.42 8.21 -4.85
CA SER A 164 -1.12 8.11 -3.42
C SER A 164 0.05 8.98 -2.95
N LEU A 165 1.07 9.18 -3.79
CA LEU A 165 2.29 9.90 -3.43
C LEU A 165 2.06 11.39 -3.09
N PRO A 166 1.17 12.14 -3.79
CA PRO A 166 0.84 13.52 -3.41
C PRO A 166 0.34 13.65 -1.97
N ILE A 167 -0.49 12.71 -1.51
CA ILE A 167 -1.02 12.69 -0.14
C ILE A 167 0.11 12.56 0.87
N SER A 168 1.01 11.60 0.65
CA SER A 168 2.13 11.36 1.57
C SER A 168 3.09 12.54 1.61
N ILE A 169 3.42 13.15 0.46
CA ILE A 169 4.24 14.36 0.39
C ILE A 169 3.57 15.50 1.16
N GLN A 170 2.28 15.73 0.93
CA GLN A 170 1.55 16.83 1.55
C GLN A 170 1.46 16.67 3.07
N ARG A 171 1.28 15.45 3.58
CA ARG A 171 1.29 15.14 5.02
C ARG A 171 2.64 15.46 5.66
N ILE A 172 3.74 15.04 5.02
CA ILE A 172 5.10 15.32 5.49
C ILE A 172 5.39 16.81 5.48
N TYR A 173 5.02 17.49 4.39
CA TYR A 173 5.19 18.93 4.26
C TYR A 173 4.39 19.69 5.34
N SER A 174 3.14 19.30 5.60
CA SER A 174 2.31 19.87 6.66
C SER A 174 2.95 19.67 8.04
N TYR A 175 3.55 18.50 8.27
CA TYR A 175 4.27 18.20 9.51
C TYR A 175 5.54 19.06 9.69
N ILE A 176 6.38 19.17 8.66
CA ILE A 176 7.62 19.97 8.72
C ILE A 176 7.32 21.45 8.96
N THR A 177 6.25 21.96 8.36
CA THR A 177 5.89 23.38 8.37
C THR A 177 4.94 23.76 9.51
N ILE A 178 4.82 22.92 10.55
CA ILE A 178 3.86 23.16 11.65
C ILE A 178 4.21 24.40 12.48
N ASN A 179 5.50 24.70 12.62
CA ASN A 179 5.99 25.85 13.40
C ASN A 179 6.18 27.11 12.54
N ASP A 180 5.96 27.02 11.23
CA ASP A 180 6.13 28.14 10.32
C ASP A 180 4.89 29.03 10.34
N SER A 181 5.10 30.35 10.45
CA SER A 181 4.01 31.30 10.22
C SER A 181 3.63 31.32 8.72
N LYS A 182 2.40 30.93 8.40
CA LYS A 182 1.90 30.83 7.02
C LYS A 182 0.97 31.98 6.69
N THR A 183 1.16 32.58 5.51
CA THR A 183 0.23 33.57 4.94
C THR A 183 -1.14 32.95 4.67
N LEU A 184 -2.19 33.76 4.63
CA LEU A 184 -3.56 33.30 4.36
C LEU A 184 -3.66 32.56 3.02
N GLN A 185 -3.01 33.08 1.98
CA GLN A 185 -2.97 32.46 0.65
C GLN A 185 -2.31 31.08 0.67
N ARG A 186 -1.20 30.92 1.43
CA ARG A 186 -0.53 29.63 1.58
C ARG A 186 -1.42 28.61 2.29
N LYS A 187 -2.14 29.02 3.34
CA LYS A 187 -3.11 28.15 4.03
C LYS A 187 -4.24 27.68 3.11
N GLN A 188 -4.76 28.56 2.27
CA GLN A 188 -5.81 28.22 1.30
C GLN A 188 -5.31 27.23 0.24
N LEU A 189 -4.10 27.43 -0.29
CA LEU A 189 -3.48 26.52 -1.25
C LEU A 189 -3.23 25.14 -0.63
N GLU A 190 -2.73 25.10 0.60
CA GLU A 190 -2.48 23.84 1.33
C GLU A 190 -3.78 23.08 1.62
N SER A 191 -4.87 23.78 1.93
CA SER A 191 -6.21 23.18 2.09
C SER A 191 -6.70 22.58 0.78
N LEU A 192 -6.61 23.34 -0.32
CA LEU A 192 -7.02 22.88 -1.64
C LEU A 192 -6.25 21.63 -2.07
N LEU A 193 -4.93 21.63 -1.90
CA LEU A 193 -4.08 20.46 -2.19
C LEU A 193 -4.46 19.27 -1.30
N SER A 194 -4.83 19.51 -0.05
CA SER A 194 -5.33 18.46 0.85
C SER A 194 -6.61 17.83 0.33
N ASP A 195 -7.56 18.65 -0.07
CA ASP A 195 -8.87 18.17 -0.51
C ASP A 195 -8.71 17.38 -1.81
N VAL A 196 -7.98 17.91 -2.79
CA VAL A 196 -7.68 17.21 -4.05
C VAL A 196 -6.99 15.87 -3.80
N SER A 197 -5.99 15.83 -2.91
CA SER A 197 -5.25 14.61 -2.60
C SER A 197 -6.15 13.59 -1.89
N ASN A 198 -7.01 14.02 -0.97
CA ASN A 198 -7.98 13.15 -0.32
C ASN A 198 -9.03 12.59 -1.29
N TYR A 199 -9.50 13.41 -2.25
CA TYR A 199 -10.40 12.96 -3.31
C TYR A 199 -9.74 11.92 -4.22
N ALA A 200 -8.46 12.12 -4.58
CA ALA A 200 -7.70 11.15 -5.37
C ALA A 200 -7.55 9.80 -4.63
N ALA A 201 -7.30 9.82 -3.33
CA ALA A 201 -7.25 8.60 -2.51
C ALA A 201 -8.60 7.87 -2.48
N PHE A 202 -9.70 8.62 -2.42
CA PHE A 202 -11.03 8.02 -2.38
C PHE A 202 -11.37 7.32 -3.71
N THR A 203 -10.98 7.92 -4.84
CA THR A 203 -11.20 7.30 -6.16
C THR A 203 -10.43 6.00 -6.38
N ASP A 204 -9.31 5.78 -5.67
CA ASP A 204 -8.59 4.50 -5.73
C ASP A 204 -9.34 3.34 -5.05
N THR A 205 -10.31 3.63 -4.19
CA THR A 205 -11.08 2.62 -3.44
C THR A 205 -12.44 2.25 -4.01
N ALA A 206 -12.93 3.02 -4.99
CA ALA A 206 -14.22 2.82 -5.62
C ALA A 206 -14.10 1.92 -6.87
#